data_AF-A0A7Y7H9G1-F1
#
_entry.id   AF-A0A7Y7H9G1-F1
#
_cell.length_a   1.000
_cell.length_b   1.000
_cell.length_c   1.000
_cell.angle_alpha   90.00
_cell.angle_beta   90.00
_cell.angle_gamma   90.00
#
_symmetry.space_group_name_H-M   'P 1'
#
loop_
_entity.id
_entity.type
_entity.pdbx_description
1 polymer ?
#
loop_
_entity_poly.entity_id
_entity_poly.type
_entity_poly.pdbx_seq_one_letter_code
_entity_poly.pdbx_strand_id
1 'polypeptide(L)' 'MHIIDLHGKKVGVTDLQLAIMQADDYRHYRLSGPANQKFYRRQQTYWEDFYVKLLLLENQLNSVNLKHEP' A
#
# COMPACT_ATOMS: atom_id res chain seq x y z
N MET A 1 2.55 -1.22 13.30
CA MET A 1 2.70 0.10 12.62
C MET A 1 1.35 0.49 12.00
N HIS A 2 1.18 1.67 11.41
CA HIS A 2 -0.08 2.00 10.73
C HIS A 2 0.12 2.98 9.58
N ILE A 3 -0.82 2.99 8.64
CA ILE A 3 -0.99 4.04 7.62
C ILE A 3 -2.41 4.61 7.68
N ILE A 4 -2.64 5.74 7.01
CA ILE A 4 -3.97 6.30 6.77
C ILE A 4 -4.32 6.07 5.30
N ASP A 5 -5.37 5.31 5.04
CA ASP A 5 -5.79 5.00 3.67
C ASP A 5 -6.35 6.24 2.94
N LEU A 6 -6.67 6.08 1.65
CA LEU A 6 -7.20 7.15 0.81
C LEU A 6 -8.54 7.75 1.33
N HIS A 7 -9.24 7.03 2.21
CA HIS A 7 -10.51 7.45 2.80
C HIS A 7 -10.37 7.99 4.23
N GLY A 8 -9.14 8.19 4.72
CA GLY A 8 -8.88 8.71 6.05
C GLY A 8 -8.98 7.65 7.16
N LYS A 9 -9.13 6.37 6.81
CA LYS A 9 -9.21 5.30 7.80
C LYS A 9 -7.81 4.88 8.22
N LYS A 10 -7.61 4.74 9.53
CA LYS A 10 -6.39 4.16 10.11
C LYS A 10 -6.37 2.66 9.88
N VAL A 11 -5.31 2.16 9.22
CA VAL A 11 -5.12 0.74 8.96
C VAL A 11 -3.88 0.25 9.71
N GLY A 12 -4.07 -0.74 10.59
CA GLY A 12 -2.99 -1.40 11.29
C GLY A 12 -2.19 -2.29 10.36
N VAL A 13 -0.86 -2.12 10.36
CA VAL A 13 0.10 -2.96 9.62
C VAL A 13 0.79 -3.87 10.63
N THR A 14 0.50 -5.16 10.55
CA THR A 14 1.04 -6.22 11.41
C THR A 14 2.23 -6.94 10.80
N ASP A 15 2.25 -7.08 9.47
CA ASP A 15 3.36 -7.58 8.67
C ASP A 15 3.55 -6.62 7.48
N LEU A 16 4.66 -5.89 7.49
CA LEU A 16 4.90 -4.84 6.48
C LEU A 16 5.29 -5.43 5.13
N GLN A 17 6.12 -6.47 5.10
CA GLN A 17 6.57 -7.08 3.86
C GLN A 17 5.41 -7.75 3.14
N LEU A 18 4.59 -8.51 3.87
CA LEU A 18 3.40 -9.14 3.31
C LEU A 18 2.40 -8.10 2.80
N ALA A 19 2.19 -7.00 3.53
CA ALA A 19 1.30 -5.94 3.10
C ALA A 19 1.76 -5.27 1.80
N ILE A 20 3.07 -5.04 1.63
CA ILE A 20 3.65 -4.46 0.41
C ILE A 20 3.40 -5.39 -0.78
N MET A 21 3.70 -6.69 -0.64
CA MET A 21 3.46 -7.68 -1.71
C MET A 21 1.99 -7.73 -2.11
N GLN A 22 1.08 -7.77 -1.13
CA GLN A 22 -0.37 -7.78 -1.42
C GLN A 22 -0.82 -6.52 -2.14
N ALA A 23 -0.36 -5.34 -1.72
CA ALA A 23 -0.73 -4.09 -2.38
C ALA A 23 -0.18 -3.99 -3.81
N ASP A 24 1.02 -4.53 -4.07
CA ASP A 24 1.62 -4.63 -5.40
C ASP A 24 0.83 -5.55 -6.34
N ASP A 25 0.31 -6.67 -5.84
CA ASP A 25 -0.56 -7.55 -6.61
C ASP A 25 -1.89 -6.85 -6.96
N TYR A 26 -2.54 -6.22 -5.98
CA TYR A 26 -3.87 -5.63 -6.16
C TYR A 26 -3.87 -4.35 -7.00
N ARG A 27 -2.80 -3.54 -7.00
CA ARG A 27 -2.72 -2.33 -7.85
C ARG A 27 -2.66 -2.67 -9.35
N HIS A 28 -2.23 -3.88 -9.70
CA HIS A 28 -2.22 -4.40 -11.06
C HIS A 28 -3.43 -5.26 -11.41
N TYR A 29 -4.29 -5.60 -10.44
CA TYR A 29 -5.41 -6.51 -10.66
C TYR A 29 -6.46 -5.92 -11.59
N ARG A 30 -6.67 -6.57 -12.74
CA ARG A 30 -7.70 -6.21 -13.72
C ARG A 30 -8.39 -7.47 -14.22
N LEU A 31 -9.69 -7.58 -13.99
CA LEU A 31 -10.50 -8.60 -14.66
C LEU A 31 -10.74 -8.16 -16.10
N SER A 32 -10.58 -9.10 -17.03
CA SER A 32 -10.85 -8.88 -18.46
C SER A 32 -12.35 -8.68 -18.67
N GLY A 33 -12.72 -7.56 -19.29
CA GLY A 33 -14.11 -7.26 -19.66
C GLY A 33 -14.46 -5.77 -19.58
N PRO A 34 -15.40 -5.29 -20.41
CA PRO A 34 -15.86 -3.89 -20.39
C PRO A 34 -16.72 -3.58 -19.15
N ALA A 35 -17.29 -4.59 -18.50
CA ALA A 35 -18.06 -4.41 -17.28
C ALA A 35 -17.14 -3.86 -16.18
N ASN A 36 -17.53 -2.73 -15.58
CA ASN A 36 -16.92 -2.15 -14.38
C ASN A 36 -15.54 -1.46 -14.53
N GLN A 37 -15.17 -0.95 -15.72
CA GLN A 37 -13.92 -0.15 -15.87
C GLN A 37 -13.75 0.98 -14.85
N LYS A 38 -14.85 1.66 -14.46
CA LYS A 38 -14.82 2.73 -13.46
C LYS A 38 -14.46 2.20 -12.07
N PHE A 39 -14.97 1.02 -11.71
CA PHE A 39 -14.64 0.36 -10.45
C PHE A 39 -13.17 -0.06 -10.45
N TYR A 40 -12.68 -0.72 -11.50
CA TYR A 40 -11.27 -1.12 -11.57
C TYR A 40 -10.32 0.08 -11.48
N ARG A 41 -10.62 1.18 -12.19
CA ARG A 41 -9.82 2.42 -12.04
C ARG A 41 -9.77 2.90 -10.59
N ARG A 42 -10.91 2.91 -9.87
CA ARG A 42 -10.95 3.29 -8.46
C ARG A 42 -10.15 2.34 -7.58
N GLN A 43 -10.26 1.03 -7.80
CA GLN A 43 -9.49 0.03 -7.06
C GLN A 43 -7.98 0.20 -7.30
N GLN A 44 -7.56 0.38 -8.56
CA GLN A 44 -6.16 0.60 -8.91
C GLN A 44 -5.62 1.86 -8.24
N THR A 45 -6.35 2.98 -8.29
CA THR A 45 -5.95 4.22 -7.60
C THR A 45 -5.84 4.01 -6.09
N TYR A 46 -6.79 3.31 -5.48
CA TYR A 46 -6.75 3.02 -4.05
C TYR A 46 -5.52 2.18 -3.68
N TRP A 47 -5.27 1.09 -4.41
CA TRP A 47 -4.16 0.18 -4.12
C TRP A 47 -2.79 0.78 -4.43
N GLU A 48 -2.68 1.64 -5.45
CA GLU A 48 -1.45 2.40 -5.74
C GLU A 48 -1.11 3.35 -4.59
N ASP A 49 -2.07 4.14 -4.11
CA ASP A 49 -1.89 5.02 -2.94
C ASP A 49 -1.50 4.22 -1.68
N PHE A 50 -2.16 3.08 -1.46
CA PHE A 50 -1.89 2.18 -0.34
C PHE A 50 -0.46 1.62 -0.40
N TYR A 51 -0.03 1.14 -1.57
CA TYR A 51 1.31 0.62 -1.82
C TYR A 51 2.39 1.67 -1.55
N VAL A 52 2.25 2.87 -2.09
CA VAL A 52 3.20 3.98 -1.89
C VAL A 52 3.34 4.32 -0.40
N LYS A 53 2.23 4.34 0.35
CA LYS A 53 2.26 4.61 1.80
C LYS A 53 2.97 3.52 2.59
N LEU A 54 2.87 2.25 2.18
CA LEU A 54 3.60 1.16 2.80
C LEU A 54 5.12 1.27 2.52
N LEU A 55 5.52 1.63 1.31
CA LEU A 55 6.94 1.87 0.99
C LEU A 55 7.52 3.06 1.77
N LEU A 56 6.75 4.14 1.94
CA LEU A 56 7.16 5.26 2.78
C LEU A 56 7.34 4.84 4.24
N LEU A 57 6.44 4.02 4.76
CA LEU A 57 6.56 3.46 6.11
C LEU A 57 7.81 2.57 6.25
N GLU A 58 8.11 1.73 5.26
CA GLU A 58 9.34 0.92 5.22
C GLU A 58 10.60 1.80 5.24
N ASN A 59 10.66 2.81 4.36
CA ASN A 59 11.78 3.75 4.30
C ASN A 59 11.98 4.51 5.61
N GLN A 60 10.89 4.90 6.28
CA GLN A 60 10.96 5.55 7.58
C GLN A 60 11.60 4.63 8.62
N LEU A 61 11.21 3.35 8.69
CA LEU A 61 11.78 2.39 9.62
C LEU A 61 13.27 2.14 9.33
N ASN A 62 13.63 1.98 8.06
CA ASN A 62 15.02 1.78 7.65
C ASN A 62 15.89 2.99 8.00
N SER A 63 15.38 4.21 7.79
CA SER A 63 16.09 5.44 8.17
C SER A 63 16.25 5.61 9.69
N VAL A 64 15.31 5.08 10.49
CA VAL A 64 15.43 5.04 11.95
C VAL A 64 16.48 4.02 12.38
N ASN A 65 16.50 2.84 11.76
CA ASN A 65 17.49 1.80 12.08
C ASN A 65 18.93 2.25 11.80
N LEU A 66 19.16 2.99 10.71
CA LEU A 66 20.47 3.54 10.35
C LEU A 66 20.98 4.63 11.32
N LYS A 67 20.10 5.29 12.08
CA LYS A 67 20.49 6.30 13.08
C LYS A 67 20.89 5.70 14.42
N HIS A 68 20.74 4.39 14.59
CA HIS A 68 20.97 3.67 15.85
C HIS A 68 22.10 2.63 15.75
N GLU A 69 22.86 2.59 14.66
CA GLU A 69 24.11 1.81 14.61
C GLU A 69 25.25 2.59 15.31
N PRO A 70 25.98 1.96 16.26
CA PRO A 70 27.07 2.57 17.02
C PRO A 70 28.36 2.77 16.22
#